data_AF-A0A9N9T490-F1
#
_entry.id   AF-A0A9N9T490-F1
#
_cell.length_a   1.000
_cell.length_b   1.000
_cell.length_c   1.000
_cell.angle_alpha   90.00
_cell.angle_beta   90.00
_cell.angle_gamma   90.00
#
_symmetry.space_group_name_H-M   'P 1'
#
loop_
_entity.id
_entity.type
_entity.pdbx_description
1 polymer ?
#
loop_
_entity_poly.entity_id
_entity_poly.type
_entity_poly.pdbx_seq_one_letter_code
_entity_poly.pdbx_strand_id
1 'polypeptide(L)'
;MHKGEMAKPLEATSTRIVGGIWWFFTLIIISSYTANLAAFLTVERMITPIESAQDLAEQTEIAYGTLEGGSTMTFFRDSKIGIYQKMWRFMENRNPPAFVKSYEDGVQRVLEGDYAFLMESTMLDYAVQRDCNLTQIGGLLDSKGYGIATPKGSPWRDKISLAILELQEKGVIQILYDKWWKNTVMCALAMIKVKNRKLMP
;
A
#
# COMPACT_ATOMS: atom_id res chain seq x y z
N MET A 1 -30.71 36.16 -13.63
CA MET A 1 -30.69 36.66 -12.25
C MET A 1 -31.97 36.19 -11.56
N HIS A 2 -31.99 34.94 -11.10
CA HIS A 2 -33.19 34.33 -10.48
C HIS A 2 -33.38 34.93 -9.08
N LYS A 3 -34.33 35.85 -8.95
CA LYS A 3 -34.80 36.32 -7.65
C LYS A 3 -35.40 35.14 -6.91
N GLY A 4 -34.79 34.77 -5.78
CA GLY A 4 -35.42 33.90 -4.80
C GLY A 4 -36.67 34.60 -4.27
N GLU A 5 -37.84 34.01 -4.54
CA GLU A 5 -39.11 34.47 -4.00
C GLU A 5 -39.10 34.33 -2.47
N MET A 6 -38.97 35.46 -1.77
CA MET A 6 -39.27 35.54 -0.35
C MET A 6 -40.79 35.42 -0.18
N ALA A 7 -41.23 34.27 0.34
CA ALA A 7 -42.63 33.98 0.64
C ALA A 7 -43.25 35.02 1.59
N LYS A 8 -44.44 35.54 1.24
CA LYS A 8 -45.22 36.46 2.08
C LYS A 8 -45.58 35.80 3.42
N PRO A 9 -45.51 36.50 4.57
CA PRO A 9 -45.90 35.95 5.86
C PRO A 9 -47.41 35.67 5.88
N LEU A 10 -47.80 34.43 6.18
CA LEU A 10 -49.21 34.01 6.22
C LEU A 10 -49.85 34.43 7.55
N GLU A 11 -50.94 35.19 7.47
CA GLU A 11 -51.58 35.88 8.61
C GLU A 11 -52.47 34.97 9.50
N ALA A 12 -52.64 33.69 9.16
CA ALA A 12 -53.44 32.72 9.93
C ALA A 12 -52.58 31.78 10.80
N THR A 13 -52.95 31.60 12.08
CA THR A 13 -52.21 30.79 13.07
C THR A 13 -52.02 29.33 12.64
N SER A 14 -53.03 28.73 12.00
CA SER A 14 -52.95 27.37 11.45
C SER A 14 -51.87 27.23 10.37
N THR A 15 -51.77 28.23 9.49
CA THR A 15 -50.80 28.23 8.40
C THR A 15 -49.35 28.44 8.89
N ARG A 16 -49.17 29.12 10.03
CA ARG A 16 -47.86 29.25 10.69
C ARG A 16 -47.35 27.92 11.25
N ILE A 17 -48.23 27.09 11.81
CA ILE A 17 -47.88 25.75 12.34
C ILE A 17 -47.44 24.83 11.19
N VAL A 18 -48.19 24.81 10.08
CA VAL A 18 -47.83 24.02 8.89
C VAL A 18 -46.51 24.49 8.30
N GLY A 19 -46.27 25.81 8.21
CA GLY A 19 -44.99 26.37 7.77
C GLY A 19 -43.82 26.01 8.68
N GLY A 20 -44.04 25.97 10.00
CA GLY A 20 -43.03 25.54 10.97
C GLY A 20 -42.65 24.06 10.85
N ILE A 21 -43.65 23.19 10.69
CA ILE A 21 -43.43 21.75 10.47
C ILE A 21 -42.71 21.52 9.13
N TRP A 22 -43.12 22.22 8.08
CA TRP A 22 -42.47 22.15 6.77
C TRP A 22 -41.02 22.62 6.83
N TRP A 23 -40.74 23.72 7.53
CA TRP A 23 -39.39 24.23 7.70
C TRP A 23 -38.52 23.26 8.52
N PHE A 24 -39.07 22.66 9.58
CA PHE A 24 -38.36 21.64 10.34
C PHE A 24 -38.04 20.41 9.48
N PHE A 25 -38.97 19.97 8.64
CA PHE A 25 -38.77 18.88 7.70
C PHE A 25 -37.69 19.20 6.66
N THR A 26 -37.70 20.40 6.07
CA THR A 26 -36.68 20.81 5.11
C THR A 26 -35.30 20.94 5.76
N LEU A 27 -35.21 21.42 7.01
CA LEU A 27 -33.97 21.47 7.77
C LEU A 27 -33.37 20.06 8.01
N ILE A 28 -34.20 19.07 8.36
CA ILE A 28 -33.74 17.68 8.54
C ILE A 28 -33.19 17.11 7.23
N ILE A 29 -33.87 17.35 6.11
CA ILE A 29 -33.42 16.89 4.79
C ILE A 29 -32.09 17.53 4.41
N ILE A 30 -31.99 18.86 4.52
CA ILE A 30 -30.75 19.59 4.20
C ILE A 30 -29.62 19.11 5.10
N SER A 31 -29.84 18.99 6.41
CA SER A 31 -28.83 18.51 7.36
C SER A 31 -28.33 17.10 6.99
N SER A 32 -29.23 16.17 6.70
CA SER A 32 -28.87 14.79 6.34
C SER A 32 -28.11 14.72 5.01
N TYR A 33 -28.52 15.53 4.03
CA TYR A 33 -27.81 15.64 2.75
C TYR A 33 -26.42 16.25 2.94
N THR A 34 -26.30 17.34 3.70
CA THR A 34 -25.01 17.97 4.00
C THR A 34 -24.09 17.04 4.79
N ALA A 35 -24.62 16.21 5.69
CA ALA A 35 -23.85 15.23 6.44
C ALA A 35 -23.30 14.11 5.54
N ASN A 36 -24.14 13.56 4.65
CA ASN A 36 -23.69 12.53 3.70
C ASN A 36 -22.70 13.10 2.67
N LEU A 37 -22.92 14.34 2.22
CA LEU A 37 -21.99 15.02 1.32
C LEU A 37 -20.66 15.31 2.00
N ALA A 38 -20.66 15.82 3.25
CA ALA A 38 -19.45 16.04 4.02
C ALA A 38 -18.71 14.72 4.30
N ALA A 39 -19.44 13.64 4.62
CA ALA A 39 -18.85 12.31 4.73
C ALA A 39 -18.19 11.88 3.41
N PHE A 40 -18.83 12.09 2.27
CA PHE A 40 -18.22 11.77 0.97
C PHE A 40 -16.99 12.65 0.65
N LEU A 41 -17.05 13.94 0.93
CA LEU A 41 -15.95 14.89 0.66
C LEU A 41 -14.75 14.70 1.59
N THR A 42 -14.98 14.19 2.81
CA THR A 42 -13.91 13.88 3.78
C THR A 42 -13.37 12.47 3.59
N VAL A 43 -14.12 11.57 2.96
CA VAL A 43 -13.64 10.26 2.56
C VAL A 43 -12.81 10.43 1.29
N GLU A 44 -11.53 10.76 1.47
CA GLU A 44 -10.52 10.34 0.51
C GLU A 44 -10.47 8.81 0.58
N ARG A 45 -11.17 8.13 -0.33
CA ARG A 45 -10.95 6.70 -0.49
C ARG A 45 -9.50 6.56 -0.96
N MET A 46 -8.62 6.05 -0.11
CA MET A 46 -7.39 5.40 -0.55
C MET A 46 -7.81 4.13 -1.31
N ILE A 47 -8.32 4.30 -2.52
CA ILE A 47 -8.52 3.18 -3.44
C ILE A 47 -7.12 2.82 -3.89
N THR A 48 -6.49 1.86 -3.22
CA THR A 48 -5.34 1.19 -3.79
C THR A 48 -5.89 0.40 -5.00
N PRO A 49 -5.49 0.72 -6.24
CA PRO A 49 -6.01 0.04 -7.43
C PRO A 49 -5.66 -1.45 -7.47
N ILE A 50 -4.76 -1.90 -6.59
CA ILE A 50 -4.26 -3.25 -6.45
C ILE A 50 -4.30 -3.62 -4.98
N GLU A 51 -4.90 -4.76 -4.63
CA GLU A 51 -4.87 -5.32 -3.28
C GLU A 51 -3.97 -6.56 -3.21
N SER A 52 -3.75 -7.23 -4.34
CA SER A 52 -3.04 -8.50 -4.43
C SER A 52 -2.12 -8.60 -5.65
N ALA A 53 -1.17 -9.55 -5.62
CA ALA A 53 -0.35 -9.86 -6.78
C ALA A 53 -1.18 -10.45 -7.95
N GLN A 54 -2.36 -11.00 -7.64
CA GLN A 54 -3.32 -11.49 -8.62
C GLN A 54 -3.87 -10.34 -9.45
N ASP A 55 -4.34 -9.28 -8.79
CA ASP A 55 -4.87 -8.09 -9.47
C ASP A 55 -3.80 -7.47 -10.37
N LEU A 56 -2.56 -7.41 -9.86
CA LEU A 56 -1.40 -6.93 -10.61
C LEU A 56 -1.13 -7.76 -11.88
N ALA A 57 -1.36 -9.07 -11.85
CA ALA A 57 -1.21 -9.97 -12.99
C ALA A 57 -2.38 -9.95 -13.98
N GLU A 58 -3.54 -9.46 -13.56
CA GLU A 58 -4.74 -9.31 -14.40
C GLU A 58 -4.71 -8.01 -15.20
N GLN A 59 -4.17 -6.94 -14.61
CA GLN A 59 -4.02 -5.63 -15.24
C GLN A 59 -2.67 -5.47 -15.98
N THR A 60 -2.57 -4.44 -16.84
CA THR A 60 -1.35 -4.12 -17.61
C THR A 60 -0.90 -2.66 -17.51
N GLU A 61 -1.70 -1.82 -16.85
CA GLU A 61 -1.47 -0.38 -16.67
C GLU A 61 -0.23 -0.13 -15.81
N ILE A 62 -0.20 -0.72 -14.61
CA ILE A 62 0.88 -0.63 -13.65
C ILE A 62 1.95 -1.65 -14.02
N ALA A 63 3.16 -1.14 -14.26
CA ALA A 63 4.33 -1.95 -14.51
C ALA A 63 4.76 -2.67 -13.24
N TYR A 64 5.39 -3.84 -13.37
CA TYR A 64 5.98 -4.50 -12.22
C TYR A 64 7.23 -5.27 -12.61
N GLY A 65 8.14 -5.42 -11.66
CA GLY A 65 9.40 -6.11 -11.89
C GLY A 65 10.16 -6.44 -10.61
N THR A 66 11.30 -7.10 -10.79
CA THR A 66 12.20 -7.56 -9.73
C THR A 66 13.63 -7.08 -9.98
N LEU A 67 14.50 -7.28 -8.99
CA LEU A 67 15.94 -7.11 -9.18
C LEU A 67 16.47 -8.12 -10.21
N GLU A 68 17.26 -7.63 -11.16
CA GLU A 68 17.96 -8.44 -12.17
C GLU A 68 18.98 -9.38 -11.50
N GLY A 69 18.96 -10.66 -11.86
CA GLY A 69 19.81 -11.68 -11.24
C GLY A 69 19.43 -12.06 -9.80
N GLY A 70 18.32 -11.54 -9.27
CA GLY A 70 17.87 -11.81 -7.91
C GLY A 70 17.21 -13.19 -7.71
N SER A 71 17.07 -13.58 -6.44
CA SER A 71 16.35 -14.79 -6.01
C SER A 71 14.87 -14.74 -6.42
N THR A 72 14.27 -13.54 -6.39
CA THR A 72 12.88 -13.27 -6.78
C THR A 72 12.67 -13.41 -8.29
N MET A 73 13.62 -12.95 -9.11
CA MET A 73 13.58 -13.14 -10.56
C MET A 73 13.58 -14.62 -10.92
N THR A 74 14.48 -15.38 -10.30
CA THR A 74 14.60 -16.83 -10.49
C THR A 74 13.34 -17.55 -10.03
N PHE A 75 12.72 -17.10 -8.94
CA PHE A 75 11.44 -17.63 -8.47
C PHE A 75 10.33 -17.51 -9.52
N PHE A 76 10.14 -16.33 -10.12
CA PHE A 76 9.11 -16.15 -11.14
C PHE A 76 9.40 -16.95 -12.42
N ARG A 77 10.68 -17.06 -12.81
CA ARG A 77 11.12 -17.85 -13.97
C ARG A 77 10.85 -19.35 -13.78
N ASP A 78 11.19 -19.89 -12.63
CA ASP A 78 11.15 -21.33 -12.35
C ASP A 78 9.80 -21.77 -11.73
N SER A 79 8.87 -20.82 -11.52
CA SER A 79 7.57 -21.08 -10.92
C SER A 79 6.70 -21.99 -11.79
N LYS A 80 5.96 -22.89 -11.15
CA LYS A 80 4.98 -23.79 -11.78
C LYS A 80 3.53 -23.30 -11.66
N ILE A 81 3.32 -22.18 -10.96
CA ILE A 81 1.98 -21.63 -10.74
C ILE A 81 1.63 -20.76 -11.94
N GLY A 82 0.46 -21.01 -12.56
CA GLY A 82 0.06 -20.35 -13.80
C GLY A 82 0.05 -18.82 -13.73
N ILE A 83 -0.32 -18.25 -12.59
CA ILE A 83 -0.33 -16.79 -12.41
C ILE A 83 1.08 -16.18 -12.42
N TYR A 84 2.03 -16.83 -11.75
CA TYR A 84 3.41 -16.37 -11.69
C TYR A 84 4.14 -16.56 -13.02
N GLN A 85 3.78 -17.60 -13.78
CA GLN A 85 4.26 -17.75 -15.17
C GLN A 85 3.74 -16.66 -16.09
N LYS A 86 2.47 -16.25 -15.94
CA LYS A 86 1.90 -15.11 -16.67
C LYS A 86 2.65 -13.83 -16.30
N MET A 87 2.91 -13.60 -15.02
CA MET A 87 3.70 -12.47 -14.54
C MET A 87 5.12 -12.47 -15.11
N TRP A 88 5.79 -13.63 -15.14
CA TRP A 88 7.12 -13.78 -15.72
C TRP A 88 7.14 -13.38 -17.21
N ARG A 89 6.21 -13.92 -18.01
CA ARG A 89 6.10 -13.61 -19.44
C ARG A 89 5.84 -12.12 -19.70
N PHE A 90 5.10 -11.47 -18.81
CA PHE A 90 4.88 -10.03 -18.88
C PHE A 90 6.17 -9.26 -18.59
N MET A 91 6.94 -9.65 -17.57
CA MET A 91 8.20 -8.98 -17.23
C MET A 91 9.28 -9.19 -18.30
N GLU A 92 9.38 -10.39 -18.87
CA GLU A 92 10.39 -10.76 -19.87
C GLU A 92 10.19 -10.04 -21.20
N ASN A 93 8.94 -9.86 -21.65
CA ASN A 93 8.63 -9.28 -22.96
C ASN A 93 8.41 -7.76 -22.95
N ARG A 94 8.63 -7.08 -21.81
CA ARG A 94 8.32 -5.66 -21.67
C ARG A 94 9.47 -4.76 -22.15
N ASN A 95 9.11 -3.70 -22.87
CA ASN A 95 10.00 -2.59 -23.21
C ASN A 95 9.33 -1.27 -22.78
N PRO A 96 9.90 -0.46 -21.86
CA PRO A 96 11.23 -0.60 -21.24
C PRO A 96 11.33 -1.79 -20.27
N PRO A 97 12.55 -2.26 -19.96
CA PRO A 97 12.77 -3.42 -19.09
C PRO A 97 11.99 -3.31 -17.77
N ALA A 98 11.30 -4.40 -17.42
CA ALA A 98 10.61 -4.52 -16.15
C ALA A 98 11.60 -4.60 -14.98
N PHE A 99 12.76 -5.22 -15.20
CA PHE A 99 13.78 -5.45 -14.18
C PHE A 99 14.60 -4.18 -13.86
N VAL A 100 15.14 -4.15 -12.65
CA VAL A 100 16.01 -3.07 -12.15
C VAL A 100 17.36 -3.64 -11.75
N LYS A 101 18.42 -2.82 -11.79
CA LYS A 101 19.80 -3.25 -11.51
C LYS A 101 20.17 -3.18 -10.03
N SER A 102 19.54 -2.29 -9.28
CA SER A 102 19.76 -2.07 -7.85
C SER A 102 18.43 -1.92 -7.10
N TYR A 103 18.47 -2.10 -5.78
CA TYR A 103 17.29 -1.89 -4.94
C TYR A 103 16.91 -0.40 -4.89
N GLU A 104 17.89 0.48 -4.90
CA GLU A 104 17.73 1.93 -4.92
C GLU A 104 17.00 2.39 -6.19
N ASP A 105 17.39 1.89 -7.35
CA ASP A 105 16.71 2.16 -8.62
C ASP A 105 15.26 1.65 -8.59
N GLY A 106 15.03 0.47 -8.00
CA GLY A 106 13.70 -0.11 -7.84
C GLY A 106 12.79 0.76 -6.97
N VAL A 107 13.30 1.20 -5.82
CA VAL A 107 12.56 2.09 -4.90
C VAL A 107 12.28 3.44 -5.57
N GLN A 108 13.28 4.04 -6.23
CA GLN A 108 13.12 5.31 -6.92
C GLN A 108 12.06 5.22 -8.02
N ARG A 109 12.04 4.13 -8.79
CA ARG A 109 11.04 3.90 -9.84
C ARG A 109 9.63 3.73 -9.29
N VAL A 110 9.47 3.11 -8.11
CA VAL A 110 8.17 3.05 -7.42
C VAL A 110 7.71 4.44 -7.00
N LEU A 111 8.62 5.27 -6.49
CA LEU A 111 8.31 6.65 -6.07
C LEU A 111 7.95 7.58 -7.25
N GLU A 112 8.45 7.30 -8.44
CA GLU A 112 8.09 8.00 -9.69
C GLU A 112 6.65 7.71 -10.13
N GLY A 113 6.09 6.57 -9.71
CA GLY A 113 4.72 6.16 -9.99
C GLY A 113 4.60 5.05 -11.04
N ASP A 114 3.40 4.48 -11.14
CA ASP A 114 2.99 3.47 -12.14
C ASP A 114 3.90 2.22 -12.25
N TYR A 115 4.67 1.92 -11.20
CA TYR A 115 5.54 0.77 -11.10
C TYR A 115 5.46 0.12 -9.71
N ALA A 116 5.33 -1.21 -9.68
CA ALA A 116 5.36 -2.03 -8.48
C ALA A 116 6.65 -2.87 -8.44
N PHE A 117 7.43 -2.71 -7.38
CA PHE A 117 8.68 -3.42 -7.21
C PHE A 117 8.52 -4.63 -6.29
N LEU A 118 8.79 -5.81 -6.82
CA LEU A 118 8.68 -7.09 -6.12
C LEU A 118 10.03 -7.43 -5.48
N MET A 119 10.08 -7.40 -4.14
CA MET A 119 11.29 -7.65 -3.36
C MET A 119 11.04 -8.60 -2.18
N GLU A 120 12.12 -8.99 -1.49
CA GLU A 120 12.06 -9.83 -0.28
C GLU A 120 11.39 -9.07 0.87
N SER A 121 10.58 -9.76 1.67
CA SER A 121 9.75 -9.13 2.73
C SER A 121 10.56 -8.30 3.72
N THR A 122 11.74 -8.77 4.11
CA THR A 122 12.59 -8.04 5.07
C THR A 122 13.16 -6.73 4.49
N MET A 123 13.50 -6.71 3.19
CA MET A 123 13.97 -5.51 2.50
C MET A 123 12.81 -4.55 2.26
N LEU A 124 11.62 -5.07 2.00
CA LEU A 124 10.39 -4.29 1.91
C LEU A 124 10.09 -3.60 3.24
N ASP A 125 10.07 -4.36 4.34
CA ASP A 125 9.85 -3.83 5.69
C ASP A 125 10.87 -2.74 6.02
N TYR A 126 12.13 -2.95 5.65
CA TYR A 126 13.21 -1.99 5.85
C TYR A 126 12.98 -0.67 5.09
N ALA A 127 12.55 -0.76 3.83
CA ALA A 127 12.31 0.38 2.96
C ALA A 127 11.07 1.19 3.39
N VAL A 128 9.95 0.51 3.64
CA VAL A 128 8.69 1.12 4.08
C VAL A 128 8.84 1.81 5.44
N GLN A 129 9.62 1.24 6.36
CA GLN A 129 9.91 1.90 7.64
C GLN A 129 10.74 3.19 7.48
N ARG A 130 11.47 3.36 6.37
CA ARG A 130 12.31 4.54 6.13
C ARG A 130 11.64 5.59 5.27
N ASP A 131 10.81 5.18 4.32
CA ASP A 131 10.07 6.07 3.44
C ASP A 131 8.57 5.79 3.51
N CYS A 132 7.85 6.71 4.14
CA CYS A 132 6.39 6.62 4.31
C CYS A 132 5.61 6.83 3.01
N ASN A 133 6.25 7.20 1.90
CA ASN A 133 5.60 7.24 0.59
C ASN A 133 5.48 5.84 -0.04
N LEU A 134 6.18 4.84 0.52
CA LEU A 134 6.10 3.46 0.08
C LEU A 134 5.01 2.73 0.87
N THR A 135 4.22 1.92 0.17
CA THR A 135 3.18 1.09 0.77
C THR A 135 3.39 -0.35 0.34
N GLN A 136 3.42 -1.25 1.32
CA GLN A 136 3.34 -2.68 1.06
C GLN A 136 1.92 -3.04 0.62
N ILE A 137 1.81 -3.78 -0.48
CA ILE A 137 0.54 -4.31 -1.01
C ILE A 137 0.62 -5.83 -1.00
N GLY A 138 -0.46 -6.47 -0.55
CA GLY A 138 -0.56 -7.92 -0.48
C GLY A 138 0.30 -8.58 0.60
N GLY A 139 0.29 -9.92 0.58
CA GLY A 139 1.04 -10.76 1.51
C GLY A 139 2.31 -11.37 0.92
N LEU A 140 2.89 -12.32 1.64
CA LEU A 140 4.04 -13.11 1.19
C LEU A 140 3.66 -13.97 -0.03
N LEU A 141 4.43 -13.86 -1.11
CA LEU A 141 4.27 -14.69 -2.31
C LEU A 141 4.99 -16.05 -2.20
N ASP A 142 5.96 -16.13 -1.30
CA ASP A 142 6.72 -17.33 -1.00
C ASP A 142 7.19 -17.28 0.47
N SER A 143 7.52 -18.45 1.03
CA SER A 143 8.09 -18.59 2.36
C SER A 143 9.57 -18.92 2.26
N LYS A 144 10.39 -17.87 2.21
CA LYS A 144 11.86 -17.97 2.22
C LYS A 144 12.44 -17.39 3.50
N GLY A 145 13.60 -17.89 3.90
CA GLY A 145 14.36 -17.40 5.05
C GLY A 145 15.84 -17.25 4.73
N TYR A 146 16.52 -16.35 5.44
CA TYR A 146 17.97 -16.21 5.35
C TYR A 146 18.68 -17.27 6.19
N GLY A 147 19.83 -17.73 5.70
CA GLY A 147 20.69 -18.68 6.39
C GLY A 147 22.16 -18.33 6.24
N ILE A 148 22.97 -18.82 7.16
CA ILE A 148 24.43 -18.68 7.11
C ILE A 148 24.98 -19.85 6.31
N ALA A 149 25.56 -19.56 5.14
CA ALA A 149 26.14 -20.59 4.28
C ALA A 149 27.56 -20.96 4.75
N THR A 150 27.82 -22.27 4.84
CA THR A 150 29.16 -22.83 5.09
C THR A 150 29.58 -23.74 3.95
N PRO A 151 30.89 -23.90 3.66
CA PRO A 151 31.36 -24.89 2.70
C PRO A 151 30.81 -26.29 2.99
N LYS A 152 30.56 -27.06 1.93
CA LYS A 152 30.05 -28.43 2.05
C LYS A 152 31.04 -29.28 2.88
N GLY A 153 30.54 -29.94 3.92
CA GLY A 153 31.37 -30.73 4.85
C GLY A 153 32.09 -29.92 5.92
N SER A 154 31.79 -28.62 6.07
CA SER A 154 32.40 -27.79 7.13
C SER A 154 32.03 -28.28 8.53
N PRO A 155 33.01 -28.44 9.45
CA PRO A 155 32.74 -28.81 10.86
C PRO A 155 32.00 -27.72 11.64
N TRP A 156 31.89 -26.51 11.06
CA TRP A 156 31.20 -25.38 11.67
C TRP A 156 29.69 -25.39 11.49
N ARG A 157 29.18 -26.14 10.50
CA ARG A 157 27.76 -26.13 10.15
C ARG A 157 26.87 -26.42 11.36
N ASP A 158 27.17 -27.50 12.08
CA ASP A 158 26.36 -27.96 13.20
C ASP A 158 26.51 -27.05 14.42
N LYS A 159 27.74 -26.56 14.68
CA LYS A 159 28.00 -25.59 15.76
C LYS A 159 27.25 -24.27 15.55
N ILE A 160 27.28 -23.73 14.33
CA ILE A 160 26.57 -22.50 13.98
C ILE A 160 25.05 -22.72 14.06
N SER A 161 24.56 -23.85 13.57
CA SER A 161 23.12 -24.17 13.63
C SER A 161 22.62 -24.23 15.07
N LEU A 162 23.36 -24.90 15.97
CA LEU A 162 23.03 -24.95 17.40
C LEU A 162 23.04 -23.56 18.05
N ALA A 163 24.05 -22.73 17.72
CA ALA A 163 24.11 -21.37 18.24
C ALA A 163 22.94 -20.50 17.75
N ILE A 164 22.49 -20.66 16.50
CA ILE A 164 21.30 -19.97 15.98
C ILE A 164 20.05 -20.39 16.75
N LEU A 165 19.88 -21.70 17.00
CA LEU A 165 18.75 -22.21 17.77
C LEU A 165 18.74 -21.63 19.20
N GLU A 166 19.89 -21.57 19.86
CA GLU A 166 20.01 -20.97 21.19
C GLU A 166 19.65 -19.47 21.18
N LEU A 167 20.10 -18.72 20.17
CA LEU A 167 19.75 -17.31 20.01
C LEU A 167 18.25 -17.10 19.71
N GLN A 168 17.63 -18.03 18.98
CA GLN A 168 16.20 -18.02 18.69
C GLN A 168 15.38 -18.33 19.95
N GLU A 169 15.75 -19.36 20.71
CA GLU A 169 15.09 -19.74 21.97
C GLU A 169 15.17 -18.61 23.00
N LYS A 170 16.31 -17.92 23.09
CA LYS A 170 16.50 -16.74 23.94
C LYS A 170 15.82 -15.47 23.41
N GLY A 171 15.23 -15.50 22.21
CA GLY A 171 14.59 -14.34 21.59
C GLY A 171 15.55 -13.23 21.14
N VAL A 172 16.87 -13.47 21.15
CA VAL A 172 17.89 -12.46 20.82
C VAL A 172 17.77 -12.02 19.37
N ILE A 173 17.43 -12.93 18.46
CA ILE A 173 17.22 -12.61 17.04
C ILE A 173 16.10 -11.58 16.87
N GLN A 174 15.00 -11.72 17.63
CA GLN A 174 13.89 -10.76 17.57
C GLN A 174 14.31 -9.39 18.11
N ILE A 175 15.07 -9.36 19.22
CA ILE A 175 15.62 -8.12 19.78
C ILE A 175 16.52 -7.41 18.76
N LEU A 176 17.37 -8.17 18.04
CA LEU A 176 18.22 -7.62 17.00
C LEU A 176 17.40 -7.11 15.81
N TYR A 177 16.38 -7.86 15.37
CA TYR A 177 15.49 -7.42 14.30
C TYR A 177 14.83 -6.09 14.65
N ASP A 178 14.20 -5.99 15.82
CA ASP A 178 13.57 -4.76 16.29
C ASP A 178 14.58 -3.62 16.41
N LYS A 179 15.81 -3.91 16.83
CA LYS A 179 16.87 -2.92 16.95
C LYS A 179 17.30 -2.33 15.59
N TRP A 180 17.36 -3.12 14.53
CA TRP A 180 17.91 -2.70 13.24
C TRP A 180 16.84 -2.27 12.22
N TRP A 181 15.62 -2.80 12.35
CA TRP A 181 14.49 -2.42 11.50
C TRP A 181 13.69 -1.29 12.14
N LYS A 182 13.11 -1.49 13.33
CA LYS A 182 12.07 -0.59 13.89
C LYS A 182 12.59 0.72 14.50
N ASN A 183 13.88 0.83 14.83
CA ASN A 183 14.41 1.94 15.64
C ASN A 183 14.77 3.23 14.88
N THR A 184 14.48 3.31 13.59
CA THR A 184 14.77 4.50 12.80
C THR A 184 13.55 4.84 11.98
N VAL A 185 13.09 6.09 12.10
CA VAL A 185 11.92 6.66 11.45
C VAL A 185 10.60 5.97 11.82
N MET A 186 10.02 6.43 12.92
CA MET A 186 8.58 6.30 13.07
C MET A 186 7.98 7.06 11.88
N CYS A 187 7.28 6.38 10.96
CA CYS A 187 6.21 7.01 10.19
C CYS A 187 5.13 7.45 11.19
N ALA A 188 5.48 8.42 12.03
CA ALA A 188 4.57 9.20 12.80
C ALA A 188 3.88 10.10 11.77
N LEU A 189 2.55 9.97 11.66
CA LEU A 189 1.69 10.81 10.84
C LEU A 189 1.73 10.56 9.32
N ALA A 190 1.25 9.40 8.89
CA ALA A 190 0.56 9.27 7.59
C ALA A 190 -0.97 9.23 7.73
N MET A 191 -1.53 9.74 8.85
CA MET A 191 -2.96 10.09 8.93
C MET A 191 -3.22 11.58 8.61
N ILE A 192 -2.18 12.41 8.40
CA ILE A 192 -2.31 13.81 7.96
C ILE A 192 -1.14 14.21 7.04
N LYS A 193 -1.00 13.56 5.89
CA LYS A 193 -0.15 14.10 4.79
C LYS A 193 -0.92 14.08 3.47
N VAL A 194 -1.83 15.05 3.35
CA VAL A 194 -2.40 15.47 2.07
C VAL A 194 -1.25 15.88 1.14
N LYS A 195 -1.01 15.12 0.07
CA LYS A 195 -0.17 15.55 -1.06
C LYS A 195 -1.04 15.63 -2.31
N ASN A 196 -1.83 16.70 -2.38
CA ASN A 196 -2.57 17.07 -3.58
C ASN A 196 -1.58 17.69 -4.58
N ARG A 197 -1.03 16.88 -5.50
CA ARG A 197 -0.21 17.35 -6.63
C ARG A 197 -0.96 17.17 -7.94
N LYS A 198 -2.14 17.76 -8.05
CA LYS A 198 -2.80 18.07 -9.33
C LYS A 198 -3.94 19.03 -9.08
N LEU A 199 -3.66 20.33 -9.18
CA LEU A 199 -4.60 21.34 -9.65
C LEU A 199 -3.83 22.63 -9.99
N MET A 200 -3.99 23.02 -11.25
CA MET A 200 -3.79 24.32 -11.89
C MET A 200 -2.49 24.63 -12.63
N PRO A 201 -2.59 25.42 -13.73
CA PRO A 201 -3.80 25.91 -14.41
C PRO A 201 -4.32 24.96 -15.51
#